data_AF-A0A139AM60-F1
#
_entry.id   AF-A0A139AM60-F1
#
_cell.length_a   1.000
_cell.length_b   1.000
_cell.length_c   1.000
_cell.angle_alpha   90.00
_cell.angle_beta   90.00
_cell.angle_gamma   90.00
#
_symmetry.space_group_name_H-M   'P 1'
#
loop_
_entity.id
_entity.type
_entity.pdbx_description
1 polymer ?
#
loop_
_entity_poly.entity_id
_entity_poly.type
_entity_poly.pdbx_seq_one_letter_code
_entity_poly.pdbx_strand_id
1 'polypeptide(L)'
;MEYYREIVGDGTGNCFTVVLDKDFLEWKKGDVCAIAVCANESWNGTQILWEFHVHPDFQGQGIGRQLMDHICDIARKQGLTRLEVETKNRNVGGS
;
A
#
# COMPACT_ATOMS: atom_id res chain seq x y z
N MET A 1 18.22 -3.29 1.87
CA MET A 1 17.58 -3.47 0.56
C MET A 1 16.09 -3.55 0.81
N GLU A 2 15.33 -2.60 0.29
CA GLU A 2 13.86 -2.62 0.35
C GLU A 2 13.37 -3.03 -1.05
N TYR A 3 12.77 -4.22 -1.18
CA TYR A 3 12.26 -4.71 -2.46
C TYR A 3 10.78 -4.38 -2.56
N TYR A 4 10.49 -3.20 -3.12
CA TYR A 4 9.13 -2.87 -3.55
C TYR A 4 8.89 -3.45 -4.94
N ARG A 5 7.71 -4.04 -5.12
CA ARG A 5 7.18 -4.37 -6.43
C ARG A 5 5.90 -3.58 -6.63
N GLU A 6 5.99 -2.58 -7.51
CA GLU A 6 4.82 -1.87 -8.00
C GLU A 6 4.19 -2.72 -9.11
N ILE A 7 2.92 -3.09 -8.92
CA ILE A 7 2.07 -3.70 -9.94
C ILE A 7 1.07 -2.60 -10.32
N VAL A 8 1.42 -1.80 -11.33
CA VAL A 8 0.53 -0.78 -11.86
C VAL A 8 -0.69 -1.48 -12.49
N GLY A 9 -1.88 -1.20 -11.98
CA GLY A 9 -3.14 -1.69 -12.48
C GLY A 9 -3.55 -0.95 -13.77
N ASP A 10 -4.37 -1.63 -14.57
CA ASP A 10 -5.08 -1.24 -15.81
C ASP A 10 -4.33 -0.47 -16.92
N GLY A 11 -3.06 -0.11 -16.73
CA GLY A 11 -2.25 0.63 -17.70
C GLY A 11 -2.54 2.14 -17.74
N THR A 12 -3.47 2.66 -16.94
CA THR A 12 -3.81 4.10 -16.92
C THR A 12 -3.03 4.89 -15.87
N GLY A 13 -2.32 4.20 -14.96
CA GLY A 13 -1.63 4.83 -13.83
C GLY A 13 -2.57 5.39 -12.75
N ASN A 14 -3.89 5.23 -12.94
CA ASN A 14 -4.89 5.66 -11.98
C ASN A 14 -5.19 4.60 -10.93
N CYS A 15 -4.81 3.35 -11.12
CA CYS A 15 -4.92 2.31 -10.12
C CYS A 15 -3.59 1.56 -10.02
N PHE A 16 -3.08 1.34 -8.81
CA PHE A 16 -1.86 0.57 -8.63
C PHE A 16 -1.85 -0.21 -7.32
N THR A 17 -1.17 -1.35 -7.36
CA THR A 17 -0.97 -2.23 -6.24
C THR A 17 0.51 -2.20 -5.86
N VAL A 18 0.82 -1.82 -4.62
CA VAL A 18 2.19 -1.89 -4.10
C VAL A 18 2.32 -3.12 -3.23
N VAL A 19 3.31 -3.95 -3.56
CA VAL A 19 3.66 -5.18 -2.85
C VAL A 19 5.04 -5.02 -2.25
N LEU A 20 5.18 -5.29 -0.95
CA LEU A 20 6.48 -5.43 -0.31
C LEU A 20 6.82 -6.92 -0.19
N ASP A 21 7.97 -7.30 -0.75
CA ASP A 21 8.59 -8.61 -0.59
C ASP A 21 9.79 -8.42 0.37
N LYS A 22 9.94 -9.34 1.32
CA LYS A 22 11.06 -9.32 2.26
C LYS A 22 11.83 -10.62 2.10
N ASP A 23 13.06 -10.50 1.62
CA ASP A 23 14.05 -11.58 1.66
C ASP A 23 14.36 -11.93 3.13
N PHE A 24 13.58 -12.84 3.71
CA PHE A 24 14.00 -13.64 4.85
C PHE A 24 14.53 -14.95 4.28
N LEU A 25 15.66 -15.45 4.78
CA LEU A 25 16.41 -16.61 4.27
C LEU A 25 15.59 -17.93 4.14
N GLU A 26 14.32 -17.92 4.53
CA GLU A 26 13.38 -19.04 4.48
C GLU A 26 12.13 -18.79 3.60
N TRP A 27 11.88 -17.56 3.16
CA TRP A 27 10.70 -17.18 2.37
C TRP A 27 11.01 -17.21 0.87
N LYS A 28 10.07 -17.69 0.04
CA LYS A 28 10.30 -17.87 -1.40
C LYS A 28 9.97 -16.58 -2.13
N LYS A 29 10.78 -16.26 -3.14
CA LYS A 29 10.49 -15.21 -4.14
C LYS A 29 9.02 -15.27 -4.58
N GLY A 30 8.24 -14.23 -4.23
CA GLY A 30 6.79 -14.19 -4.48
C GLY A 30 5.92 -14.14 -3.23
N ASP A 31 6.50 -14.21 -2.04
CA ASP A 31 5.77 -14.10 -0.80
C ASP A 31 5.61 -12.63 -0.35
N VAL A 32 4.36 -12.19 -0.29
CA VAL A 32 3.99 -10.79 -0.05
C VAL A 32 3.80 -10.52 1.44
N CYS A 33 4.56 -9.60 2.01
CA CYS A 33 4.42 -9.23 3.43
C CYS A 33 3.47 -8.04 3.67
N ALA A 34 3.21 -7.21 2.65
CA ALA A 34 2.23 -6.14 2.70
C ALA A 34 1.68 -5.78 1.32
N ILE A 35 0.44 -5.29 1.30
CA ILE A 35 -0.25 -4.85 0.09
C ILE A 35 -0.95 -3.51 0.33
N ALA A 36 -0.91 -2.66 -0.70
CA ALA A 36 -1.76 -1.48 -0.80
C ALA A 36 -2.42 -1.41 -2.17
N VAL A 37 -3.70 -1.03 -2.23
CA VAL A 37 -4.43 -0.78 -3.49
C VAL A 37 -4.89 0.67 -3.50
N CYS A 38 -4.42 1.44 -4.48
CA CYS A 38 -4.67 2.86 -4.57
C CYS A 38 -5.42 3.19 -5.86
N ALA A 39 -6.29 4.19 -5.84
CA ALA A 39 -6.87 4.81 -7.01
C ALA A 39 -6.73 6.33 -6.99
N ASN A 40 -6.47 6.95 -8.14
CA ASN A 40 -6.37 8.39 -8.29
C ASN A 40 -7.69 8.98 -8.76
N GLU A 41 -8.13 10.02 -8.07
CA GLU A 41 -9.24 10.86 -8.50
C GLU A 41 -8.69 12.14 -9.17
N SER A 42 -8.89 12.24 -10.47
CA SER A 42 -8.36 13.34 -11.28
C SER A 42 -9.07 14.68 -11.05
N TRP A 43 -10.29 14.68 -10.48
CA TRP A 43 -11.11 15.88 -10.34
C TRP A 43 -10.75 16.73 -9.10
N ASN A 44 -10.13 16.15 -8.08
CA ASN A 44 -9.74 16.82 -6.84
C ASN A 44 -8.25 16.64 -6.49
N GLY A 45 -7.50 15.86 -7.26
CA GLY A 45 -6.09 15.56 -6.96
C GLY A 45 -5.92 14.71 -5.70
N THR A 46 -6.90 13.85 -5.41
CA THR A 46 -6.89 12.91 -4.28
C THR A 46 -6.48 11.53 -4.75
N GLN A 47 -5.67 10.85 -3.95
CA GLN A 47 -5.45 9.42 -4.04
C GLN A 47 -6.24 8.71 -2.94
N ILE A 48 -7.08 7.76 -3.33
CA ILE A 48 -7.86 6.92 -2.42
C ILE A 48 -7.10 5.61 -2.21
N LEU A 49 -6.84 5.27 -0.95
CA LEU A 49 -6.28 4.01 -0.52
C LEU A 49 -7.42 3.07 -0.10
N TRP A 50 -7.71 2.08 -0.94
CA TRP A 50 -8.81 1.13 -0.76
C TRP A 50 -8.45 -0.02 0.17
N GLU A 51 -7.29 -0.62 -0.05
CA GLU A 51 -6.79 -1.75 0.73
C GLU A 51 -5.42 -1.38 1.29
N PHE A 52 -5.18 -1.66 2.57
CA PHE A 52 -3.89 -1.46 3.20
C PHE A 52 -3.68 -2.49 4.30
N HIS A 53 -2.84 -3.49 4.03
CA HIS A 53 -2.65 -4.61 4.93
C HIS A 53 -1.18 -4.99 5.02
N VAL A 54 -0.75 -5.28 6.25
CA VAL A 54 0.55 -5.90 6.55
C VAL A 54 0.26 -7.25 7.20
N HIS A 55 0.91 -8.30 6.71
CA HIS A 55 0.77 -9.64 7.25
C HIS A 55 1.09 -9.66 8.77
N PRO A 56 0.31 -10.34 9.62
CA PRO A 56 0.45 -10.28 11.09
C PRO A 56 1.87 -10.49 11.62
N ASP A 57 2.57 -11.50 11.10
CA ASP A 57 3.95 -11.83 11.51
C ASP A 57 4.98 -10.72 11.19
N PHE A 58 4.58 -9.75 10.37
CA PHE A 58 5.43 -8.68 9.87
C PHE A 58 5.00 -7.28 10.38
N GLN A 59 4.00 -7.24 11.26
CA GLN A 59 3.58 -6.01 11.94
C GLN A 59 4.59 -5.58 13.01
N GLY A 60 4.55 -4.30 13.40
CA GLY A 60 5.49 -3.73 14.38
C GLY A 60 6.92 -3.55 13.89
N GLN A 61 7.22 -3.88 12.63
CA GLN A 61 8.57 -3.80 12.03
C GLN A 61 8.77 -2.58 11.11
N GLY A 62 7.81 -1.65 11.08
CA GLY A 62 7.88 -0.45 10.22
C GLY A 62 7.47 -0.67 8.75
N ILE A 63 7.07 -1.87 8.35
CA ILE A 63 6.71 -2.20 6.96
C ILE A 63 5.52 -1.37 6.46
N GLY A 64 4.46 -1.23 7.27
CA GLY A 64 3.34 -0.36 6.91
C GLY A 64 3.78 1.09 6.70
N ARG A 65 4.72 1.57 7.51
CA ARG A 65 5.25 2.94 7.35
C ARG A 65 6.01 3.08 6.03
N GLN A 66 6.89 2.14 5.69
CA GLN A 66 7.61 2.13 4.41
C GLN A 66 6.65 2.08 3.22
N LEU A 67 5.61 1.24 3.31
CA LEU A 67 4.58 1.14 2.27
C LEU A 67 3.85 2.47 2.07
N MET A 68 3.43 3.12 3.17
CA MET A 68 2.74 4.41 3.15
C MET A 68 3.63 5.53 2.60
N ASP A 69 4.90 5.58 3.01
CA ASP A 69 5.86 6.58 2.51
C ASP A 69 6.05 6.42 0.99
N HIS A 70 6.13 5.19 0.49
CA HIS A 70 6.23 4.91 -0.95
C HIS A 70 4.98 5.37 -1.73
N ILE A 71 3.78 5.09 -1.22
CA ILE A 71 2.50 5.55 -1.80
C ILE A 71 2.46 7.09 -1.85
N CYS A 72 2.86 7.75 -0.77
CA CYS A 72 2.93 9.21 -0.70
C CYS A 72 3.90 9.78 -1.74
N ASP A 73 5.03 9.12 -1.98
CA ASP A 73 6.00 9.56 -2.98
C ASP A 73 5.47 9.39 -4.42
N ILE A 74 4.71 8.33 -4.70
CA ILE A 74 4.00 8.17 -5.97
C ILE A 74 2.97 9.29 -6.15
N ALA A 75 2.14 9.54 -5.15
CA ALA A 75 1.13 10.60 -5.19
C ALA A 75 1.74 11.97 -5.45
N ARG A 76 2.85 12.31 -4.76
CA ARG A 76 3.59 13.56 -4.98
C ARG A 76 4.14 13.68 -6.40
N LYS A 77 4.73 12.60 -6.94
CA LYS A 77 5.24 12.58 -8.32
C LYS A 77 4.14 12.78 -9.36
N GLN A 78 2.91 12.40 -9.03
CA GLN A 78 1.71 12.57 -9.86
C GLN A 78 1.02 13.93 -9.64
N GLY A 79 1.56 14.80 -8.77
CA GLY A 79 0.98 16.12 -8.47
C GLY A 79 -0.26 16.07 -7.58
N LEU A 80 -0.54 14.93 -6.96
CA LEU A 80 -1.66 14.77 -6.03
C LEU A 80 -1.33 15.43 -4.70
N THR A 81 -2.33 16.02 -4.06
CA THR A 81 -2.15 16.83 -2.84
C THR A 81 -2.80 16.20 -1.62
N ARG A 82 -3.59 15.14 -1.81
CA ARG A 82 -4.37 14.51 -0.75
C ARG A 82 -4.33 13.00 -0.86
N LEU A 83 -4.20 12.33 0.28
CA LEU A 83 -4.41 10.91 0.44
C LEU A 83 -5.64 10.70 1.33
N GLU A 84 -6.58 9.89 0.87
CA GLU A 84 -7.75 9.46 1.64
C GLU A 84 -7.66 7.97 1.94
N VAL A 85 -7.88 7.61 3.19
CA VAL A 85 -7.88 6.23 3.66
C VAL A 85 -9.21 5.98 4.37
N GLU A 86 -9.98 5.03 3.88
CA GLU A 86 -11.19 4.60 4.59
C GLU A 86 -10.87 3.36 5.41
N THR A 87 -10.89 3.50 6.74
CA THR A 87 -10.87 2.35 7.64
C THR A 87 -12.30 1.97 8.00
N LYS A 88 -12.75 0.77 7.64
CA LYS A 88 -14.01 0.25 8.20
C LYS A 88 -13.82 -0.04 9.69
N ASN A 89 -14.45 0.76 10.55
CA ASN A 89 -14.61 0.45 11.97
C ASN A 89 -15.53 -0.78 12.15
N ARG A 90 -15.01 -1.99 11.92
CA ARG A 90 -15.56 -3.19 12.54
C ARG A 90 -14.48 -3.86 13.38
N ASN A 91 -14.04 -3.14 14.40
CA ASN A 91 -13.39 -3.72 15.57
C ASN A 91 -14.40 -3.68 16.73
N VAL A 92 -15.51 -4.42 16.59
CA VAL A 92 -16.22 -4.84 17.80
C VAL A 92 -15.45 -6.04 18.31
N GLY A 93 -14.60 -5.81 19.32
CA GLY A 93 -14.25 -6.88 20.25
C GLY A 93 -15.55 -7.39 20.83
N GLY A 94 -16.08 -8.45 20.23
CA GLY A 94 -17.25 -9.14 20.71
C GLY A 94 -16.82 -10.04 21.85
N SER A 95 -17.07 -9.54 23.07
CA SER A 95 -17.34 -10.23 24.35
C SER A 95 -16.58 -11.52 24.66
#